data_AF-A0A6P8EV62-F1
#
_entry.id   AF-A0A6P8EV62-F1
#
_cell.length_a   1.000
_cell.length_b   1.000
_cell.length_c   1.000
_cell.angle_alpha   90.00
_cell.angle_beta   90.00
_cell.angle_gamma   90.00
#
_symmetry.space_group_name_H-M   'P 1'
#
loop_
_entity.id
_entity.type
_entity.pdbx_description
1 polymer ?
#
loop_
_entity_poly.entity_id
_entity_poly.type
_entity_poly.pdbx_seq_one_letter_code
_entity_poly.pdbx_strand_id
1 'polypeptide(L)'
;MCVCPLWQALSLWVIFSVHVVSEEGDYKSLQNFSQQCSNGQLDKALLPLQGISLFLTNDSGVMEHKNSTYIVDYSIDEDIPALLDVFSGRLPPLNISCIVDMQNHLNFSWDTSGVPEHAQYSVSYLLCRDGEKVLESPKERLPSPVFSTVLGNQTHQDHIILQLNVSYPGVWYIQTQKWEILTVEKLDPPQFINTTIQSDQLYLKWDLPKSKHTKNPSCFRYELRINDEVRYLSKKLSHSEPNIDQTRTYKIQMRVKMLSFPCRGSIYWSDWTSVLNLGPLILQPDFHIGVMVTIALGLPMSLLAILLLCKFRPIHQD
;
A
#
# COMPACT_ATOMS: atom_id res chain seq x y z
N MET A 1 -31.79 -16.00 41.61
CA MET A 1 -31.75 -14.54 41.40
C MET A 1 -30.40 -14.08 41.98
N CYS A 2 -29.28 -14.20 41.27
CA CYS A 2 -28.79 -13.41 40.12
C CYS A 2 -28.76 -11.91 40.41
N VAL A 3 -27.57 -11.32 40.56
CA VAL A 3 -26.88 -10.44 39.59
C VAL A 3 -25.44 -10.16 40.09
N CYS A 4 -24.45 -10.31 39.20
CA CYS A 4 -23.04 -9.91 39.35
C CYS A 4 -22.83 -8.39 39.39
N PRO A 5 -21.71 -7.93 39.97
CA PRO A 5 -20.79 -7.09 39.21
C PRO A 5 -19.35 -7.62 39.34
N LEU A 6 -18.70 -8.07 38.27
CA LEU A 6 -17.95 -7.29 37.27
C LEU A 6 -16.81 -6.41 37.86
N TRP A 7 -15.59 -6.80 37.45
CA TRP A 7 -14.38 -5.99 37.20
C TRP A 7 -13.37 -5.82 38.34
N GLN A 8 -12.36 -6.70 38.34
CA GLN A 8 -10.97 -6.30 38.55
C GLN A 8 -10.04 -7.07 37.60
N ALA A 9 -9.57 -6.33 36.60
CA ALA A 9 -8.25 -6.38 35.96
C ALA A 9 -7.58 -7.76 35.75
N LEU A 10 -7.78 -8.30 34.55
CA LEU A 10 -6.78 -9.12 33.86
C LEU A 10 -6.54 -8.51 32.48
N SER A 11 -5.74 -7.44 32.44
CA SER A 11 -5.07 -7.00 31.22
C SER A 11 -3.96 -8.00 30.91
N LEU A 12 -4.32 -9.14 30.33
CA LEU A 12 -3.38 -9.99 29.63
C LEU A 12 -3.01 -9.27 28.34
N TRP A 13 -1.86 -8.58 28.38
CA TRP A 13 -1.10 -8.29 27.17
C TRP A 13 -0.70 -9.63 26.56
N VAL A 14 -1.49 -10.13 25.61
CA VAL A 14 -1.04 -11.19 24.72
C VAL A 14 -0.04 -10.54 23.78
N ILE A 15 1.23 -10.58 24.15
CA ILE A 15 2.33 -10.34 23.22
C ILE A 15 2.31 -11.55 22.29
N PHE A 16 1.73 -11.40 21.11
CA PHE A 16 1.92 -12.38 20.04
C PHE A 16 3.40 -12.36 19.67
N SER A 17 4.13 -13.37 20.13
CA SER A 17 5.51 -13.59 19.74
C SER A 17 5.52 -14.26 18.38
N VAL A 18 5.95 -13.55 17.34
CA VAL A 18 6.17 -14.12 16.00
C VAL A 18 7.18 -15.27 16.13
N HIS A 19 6.74 -16.50 15.84
CA HIS A 19 7.63 -17.67 15.82
C HIS A 19 8.14 -17.88 14.40
N VAL A 20 9.38 -17.44 14.13
CA VAL A 20 10.08 -17.81 12.89
C VAL A 20 10.70 -19.19 13.10
N VAL A 21 10.15 -20.22 12.46
CA VAL A 21 10.75 -21.56 12.45
C VAL A 21 11.81 -21.58 11.36
N SER A 22 13.07 -21.58 11.77
CA SER A 22 14.24 -21.74 10.90
C SER A 22 14.79 -23.15 11.06
N GLU A 23 14.88 -23.91 9.96
CA GLU A 23 15.46 -25.26 9.96
C GLU A 23 16.73 -25.30 9.10
N GLU A 24 17.71 -26.09 9.53
CA GLU A 24 18.89 -26.39 8.72
C GLU A 24 18.43 -27.27 7.54
N GLY A 25 18.67 -26.78 6.32
CA GLY A 25 18.07 -27.35 5.12
C GLY A 25 19.02 -28.07 4.20
N ASP A 26 18.49 -29.03 3.45
CA ASP A 26 19.22 -29.63 2.32
C ASP A 26 19.31 -28.62 1.17
N TYR A 27 20.52 -28.25 0.77
CA TYR A 27 20.77 -27.42 -0.41
C TYR A 27 20.02 -27.94 -1.64
N LYS A 28 19.93 -29.26 -1.83
CA LYS A 28 19.27 -29.85 -3.01
C LYS A 28 17.78 -29.56 -3.02
N SER A 29 17.12 -29.52 -1.86
CA SER A 29 15.70 -29.13 -1.80
C SER A 29 15.51 -27.65 -2.13
N LEU A 30 16.45 -26.78 -1.74
CA LEU A 30 16.43 -25.35 -2.07
C LEU A 30 16.84 -25.01 -3.52
N GLN A 31 17.43 -25.93 -4.28
CA GLN A 31 17.76 -25.64 -5.68
C GLN A 31 16.81 -26.28 -6.67
N ASN A 32 15.99 -27.23 -6.21
CA ASN A 32 15.15 -28.03 -7.10
C ASN A 32 13.71 -27.51 -7.22
N PHE A 33 13.53 -26.19 -7.16
CA PHE A 33 12.20 -25.56 -7.20
C PHE A 33 11.48 -25.79 -8.52
N SER A 34 12.19 -25.83 -9.65
CA SER A 34 11.58 -26.15 -10.95
C SER A 34 10.98 -27.56 -10.97
N GLN A 35 11.66 -28.54 -10.36
CA GLN A 35 11.15 -29.91 -10.31
C GLN A 35 10.03 -30.05 -9.28
N GLN A 36 10.12 -29.36 -8.14
CA GLN A 36 9.04 -29.30 -7.14
C GLN A 36 7.77 -28.67 -7.73
N CYS A 37 7.94 -27.64 -8.56
CA CYS A 37 6.88 -27.02 -9.33
C CYS A 37 6.37 -27.88 -10.49
N SER A 38 7.09 -28.89 -10.96
CA SER A 38 6.60 -29.77 -12.04
C SER A 38 5.97 -31.06 -11.50
N ASN A 39 6.17 -31.36 -10.22
CA ASN A 39 5.72 -32.60 -9.57
C ASN A 39 4.44 -32.43 -8.73
N GLY A 40 3.72 -31.30 -8.83
CA GLY A 40 2.52 -31.08 -8.00
C GLY A 40 2.82 -30.94 -6.50
N GLN A 41 4.08 -30.76 -6.10
CA GLN A 41 4.49 -30.72 -4.69
C GLN A 41 4.37 -29.32 -4.08
N LEU A 42 3.86 -28.34 -4.83
CA LEU A 42 3.84 -26.94 -4.41
C LEU A 42 2.84 -26.63 -3.29
N ASP A 43 1.75 -27.41 -3.21
CA ASP A 43 0.60 -27.24 -2.31
C ASP A 43 0.73 -27.99 -0.98
N LYS A 44 1.79 -28.78 -0.82
CA LYS A 44 2.13 -29.36 0.48
C LYS A 44 3.04 -28.36 1.17
N ALA A 45 2.79 -28.10 2.45
CA ALA A 45 3.43 -27.13 3.36
C ALA A 45 4.97 -27.29 3.56
N LEU A 46 5.71 -27.65 2.51
CA LEU A 46 7.10 -28.08 2.52
C LEU A 46 8.01 -27.16 1.68
N LEU A 47 7.44 -26.20 0.94
CA LEU A 47 8.26 -25.21 0.23
C LEU A 47 8.50 -24.01 1.13
N PRO A 48 9.77 -23.69 1.41
CA PRO A 48 10.06 -22.53 2.22
C PRO A 48 9.72 -21.24 1.46
N LEU A 49 9.11 -20.31 2.18
CA LEU A 49 8.80 -18.95 1.73
C LEU A 49 10.06 -18.19 1.34
N GLN A 50 11.15 -18.47 2.07
CA GLN A 50 12.47 -17.94 1.81
C GLN A 50 13.53 -18.98 2.14
N GLY A 51 14.53 -19.12 1.30
CA GLY A 51 15.68 -20.00 1.52
C GLY A 51 16.98 -19.33 1.11
N ILE A 52 18.06 -19.61 1.82
CA ILE A 52 19.40 -19.08 1.52
C ILE A 52 20.40 -20.23 1.56
N SER A 53 21.31 -20.27 0.58
CA SER A 53 22.43 -21.21 0.53
C SER A 53 23.74 -20.43 0.37
N LEU A 54 24.68 -20.64 1.29
CA LEU A 54 25.96 -19.93 1.32
C LEU A 54 27.11 -20.83 0.88
N PHE A 55 28.00 -20.24 0.10
CA PHE A 55 29.23 -20.84 -0.39
C PHE A 55 30.40 -19.92 -0.07
N LEU A 56 31.47 -20.50 0.45
CA LEU A 56 32.71 -19.78 0.76
C LEU A 56 33.88 -20.44 0.03
N THR A 57 34.86 -19.63 -0.36
CA THR A 57 36.11 -20.15 -0.91
C THR A 57 36.92 -20.82 0.20
N ASN A 58 37.42 -22.04 -0.04
CA ASN A 58 38.33 -22.72 0.86
C ASN A 58 39.79 -22.29 0.61
N ASP A 59 40.73 -22.80 1.41
CA ASP A 59 42.16 -22.47 1.28
C ASP A 59 42.78 -22.86 -0.07
N SER A 60 42.15 -23.79 -0.81
CA SER A 60 42.55 -24.21 -2.15
C SER A 60 41.99 -23.33 -3.28
N GLY A 61 41.20 -22.30 -2.96
CA GLY A 61 40.56 -21.42 -3.94
C GLY A 61 39.27 -21.98 -4.56
N VAL A 62 38.74 -23.09 -4.02
CA VAL A 62 37.52 -23.74 -4.51
C VAL A 62 36.31 -23.28 -3.69
N MET A 63 35.19 -23.02 -4.35
CA MET A 63 33.93 -22.67 -3.69
C MET A 63 33.28 -23.92 -3.08
N GLU A 64 33.05 -23.90 -1.78
CA GLU A 64 32.39 -24.97 -1.04
C GLU A 64 31.08 -24.48 -0.43
N HIS A 65 30.04 -25.32 -0.52
CA HIS A 65 28.80 -25.13 0.23
C HIS A 65 29.10 -25.21 1.73
N LYS A 66 28.60 -24.23 2.48
CA LYS A 66 28.79 -24.18 3.94
C LYS A 66 27.51 -24.51 4.69
N ASN A 67 26.43 -23.82 4.38
CA ASN A 67 25.13 -24.05 5.02
C ASN A 67 23.98 -23.60 4.11
N SER A 68 22.81 -24.14 4.41
CA SER A 68 21.54 -23.79 3.80
C SER A 68 20.48 -23.65 4.89
N THR A 69 19.67 -22.62 4.81
CA THR A 69 18.62 -22.35 5.80
C THR A 69 17.37 -21.86 5.12
N TYR A 70 16.22 -22.18 5.70
CA TYR A 70 14.94 -21.83 5.12
C TYR A 70 13.86 -21.52 6.17
N ILE A 71 12.85 -20.75 5.74
CA ILE A 71 11.67 -20.37 6.54
C ILE A 71 10.43 -21.03 5.95
N VAL A 72 9.69 -21.79 6.75
CA VAL A 72 8.53 -22.58 6.30
C VAL A 72 7.18 -21.91 6.61
N ASP A 73 7.08 -21.00 7.59
CA ASP A 73 5.79 -20.43 8.01
C ASP A 73 5.89 -18.97 8.52
N TYR A 74 4.82 -18.19 8.29
CA TYR A 74 4.57 -16.86 8.87
C TYR A 74 3.30 -16.93 9.73
N SER A 75 3.42 -16.77 11.05
CA SER A 75 2.26 -16.37 11.84
C SER A 75 1.95 -14.89 11.52
N ILE A 76 0.78 -14.66 10.92
CA ILE A 76 0.26 -13.35 10.51
C ILE A 76 0.12 -12.43 11.73
N ASP A 77 0.98 -11.41 11.84
CA ASP A 77 0.61 -10.01 12.08
C ASP A 77 1.89 -9.16 12.02
N GLU A 78 1.69 -7.86 11.81
CA GLU A 78 2.65 -6.80 11.45
C GLU A 78 4.12 -6.93 11.93
N ASP A 79 5.01 -6.47 11.05
CA ASP A 79 6.48 -6.36 11.18
C ASP A 79 7.27 -7.67 11.13
N ILE A 80 7.90 -7.90 9.98
CA ILE A 80 8.89 -8.96 9.74
C ILE A 80 10.12 -8.65 10.61
N PRO A 81 10.47 -9.47 11.62
CA PRO A 81 11.80 -9.43 12.19
C PRO A 81 12.74 -9.94 11.11
N ALA A 82 13.66 -9.08 10.68
CA ALA A 82 14.71 -9.43 9.76
C ALA A 82 15.38 -10.74 10.20
N LEU A 83 15.69 -11.60 9.23
CA LEU A 83 16.43 -12.85 9.36
C LEU A 83 17.90 -12.52 9.72
N LEU A 84 18.08 -11.93 10.90
CA LEU A 84 19.32 -11.32 11.39
C LEU A 84 20.17 -12.30 12.22
N ASP A 85 19.58 -13.38 12.75
CA ASP A 85 20.25 -14.25 13.72
C ASP A 85 20.78 -15.59 13.16
N VAL A 86 20.45 -15.95 11.93
CA VAL A 86 20.78 -17.30 11.40
C VAL A 86 22.23 -17.41 10.93
N PHE A 87 22.83 -16.33 10.42
CA PHE A 87 24.17 -16.37 9.82
C PHE A 87 25.24 -15.78 10.72
N SER A 88 25.21 -15.95 12.05
CA SER A 88 26.33 -15.60 12.95
C SER A 88 27.15 -14.37 12.49
N GLY A 89 26.46 -13.25 12.22
CA GLY A 89 27.06 -11.98 11.80
C GLY A 89 27.86 -11.92 10.49
N ARG A 90 27.76 -12.85 9.53
CA ARG A 90 28.58 -12.79 8.29
C ARG A 90 27.89 -12.27 7.03
N LEU A 91 26.57 -12.41 6.87
CA LEU A 91 25.82 -11.84 5.74
C LEU A 91 24.35 -11.67 6.11
N PRO A 92 23.77 -10.45 6.02
CA PRO A 92 22.33 -10.31 6.12
C PRO A 92 21.66 -10.86 4.85
N PRO A 93 20.52 -11.56 4.97
CA PRO A 93 19.66 -11.86 3.83
C PRO A 93 19.28 -10.57 3.10
N LEU A 94 19.21 -10.61 1.77
CA LEU A 94 18.72 -9.44 1.05
C LEU A 94 17.23 -9.25 1.32
N ASN A 95 16.84 -8.02 1.61
CA ASN A 95 15.43 -7.67 1.61
C ASN A 95 14.99 -7.52 0.15
N ILE A 96 14.32 -8.54 -0.37
CA ILE A 96 13.84 -8.57 -1.75
C ILE A 96 12.33 -8.28 -1.74
N SER A 97 11.90 -7.36 -2.60
CA SER A 97 10.50 -7.05 -2.85
C SER A 97 10.06 -7.56 -4.22
N CYS A 98 8.80 -7.95 -4.30
CA CYS A 98 8.14 -8.41 -5.53
C CYS A 98 6.84 -7.65 -5.69
N ILE A 99 6.62 -7.06 -6.86
CA ILE A 99 5.41 -6.31 -7.20
C ILE A 99 4.92 -6.74 -8.58
N VAL A 100 3.63 -7.02 -8.70
CA VAL A 100 2.93 -7.22 -9.99
C VAL A 100 1.89 -6.12 -10.16
N ASP A 101 1.98 -5.33 -11.22
CA ASP A 101 0.98 -4.30 -11.50
C ASP A 101 -0.26 -4.85 -12.24
N MET A 102 -1.25 -3.99 -12.44
CA MET A 102 -2.49 -4.34 -13.14
C MET A 102 -2.26 -4.69 -14.63
N GLN A 103 -1.15 -4.23 -15.22
CA GLN A 103 -0.74 -4.52 -16.59
C GLN A 103 0.11 -5.80 -16.72
N ASN A 104 0.30 -6.56 -15.63
CA ASN A 104 1.13 -7.77 -15.55
C ASN A 104 2.63 -7.50 -15.64
N HIS A 105 3.10 -6.30 -15.35
CA HIS A 105 4.53 -6.07 -15.17
C HIS A 105 4.95 -6.58 -13.79
N LEU A 106 5.89 -7.52 -13.79
CA LEU A 106 6.54 -8.07 -12.63
C LEU A 106 7.85 -7.32 -12.40
N ASN A 107 8.00 -6.76 -11.20
CA ASN A 107 9.19 -6.05 -10.76
C ASN A 107 9.73 -6.70 -9.48
N PHE A 108 11.00 -7.08 -9.52
CA PHE A 108 11.78 -7.42 -8.34
C PHE A 108 12.78 -6.31 -8.05
N SER A 109 12.95 -5.99 -6.78
CA SER A 109 14.05 -5.14 -6.32
C SER A 109 14.58 -5.65 -5.00
N TRP A 110 15.86 -5.39 -4.72
CA TRP A 110 16.46 -5.79 -3.46
C TRP A 110 17.36 -4.72 -2.88
N ASP A 111 17.43 -4.70 -1.54
CA ASP A 111 18.36 -3.85 -0.83
C ASP A 111 19.80 -4.30 -1.06
N THR A 112 20.71 -3.33 -1.27
CA THR A 112 22.14 -3.56 -1.49
C THR A 112 22.99 -3.05 -0.34
N SER A 113 22.38 -2.44 0.69
CA SER A 113 23.07 -1.81 1.81
C SER A 113 24.02 -2.74 2.58
N GLY A 114 23.76 -4.06 2.54
CA GLY A 114 24.59 -5.09 3.17
C GLY A 114 25.59 -5.79 2.26
N VAL A 115 25.76 -5.35 1.01
CA VAL A 115 26.54 -6.06 -0.02
C VAL A 115 27.67 -5.15 -0.56
N PRO A 116 28.86 -5.70 -0.87
CA PRO A 116 29.92 -4.91 -1.51
C PRO A 116 29.51 -4.33 -2.86
N GLU A 117 30.01 -3.13 -3.19
CA GLU A 117 29.69 -2.39 -4.43
C GLU A 117 29.99 -3.18 -5.72
N HIS A 118 31.01 -4.04 -5.68
CA HIS A 118 31.46 -4.86 -6.82
C HIS A 118 30.79 -6.24 -6.87
N ALA A 119 29.74 -6.46 -6.09
CA ALA A 119 29.00 -7.71 -6.15
C ALA A 119 28.29 -7.86 -7.48
N GLN A 120 28.27 -9.10 -7.98
CA GLN A 120 27.59 -9.47 -9.20
C GLN A 120 26.30 -10.19 -8.86
N TYR A 121 25.24 -9.81 -9.57
CA TYR A 121 23.91 -10.40 -9.42
C TYR A 121 23.58 -11.22 -10.65
N SER A 122 22.98 -12.39 -10.42
CA SER A 122 22.27 -13.08 -11.50
C SER A 122 20.94 -13.60 -11.00
N VAL A 123 19.90 -13.37 -11.79
CA VAL A 123 18.52 -13.64 -11.40
C VAL A 123 17.87 -14.62 -12.37
N SER A 124 16.99 -15.44 -11.84
CA SER A 124 16.01 -16.20 -12.61
C SER A 124 14.71 -16.29 -11.83
N TYR A 125 13.58 -16.32 -12.53
CA TYR A 125 12.29 -16.52 -11.90
C TYR A 125 11.52 -17.65 -12.58
N LEU A 126 10.64 -18.26 -11.81
CA LEU A 126 9.78 -19.37 -12.19
C LEU A 126 8.35 -19.01 -11.83
N LEU A 127 7.45 -19.17 -12.79
CA LEU A 127 6.01 -19.10 -12.60
C LEU A 127 5.44 -20.52 -12.50
N CYS A 128 4.79 -20.80 -11.39
CA CYS A 128 4.18 -22.08 -11.10
C CYS A 128 2.66 -21.95 -10.97
N ARG A 129 1.90 -22.86 -11.60
CA ARG A 129 0.44 -22.91 -11.52
C ARG A 129 0.00 -24.30 -11.16
N ASP A 130 -0.72 -24.46 -10.06
CA ASP A 130 -1.26 -25.76 -9.60
C ASP A 130 -0.20 -26.88 -9.58
N GLY A 131 1.05 -26.51 -9.26
CA GLY A 131 2.17 -27.44 -9.26
C GLY A 131 2.56 -27.98 -10.64
N GLU A 132 2.35 -27.15 -11.68
CA GLU A 132 2.98 -27.24 -13.00
C GLU A 132 3.82 -25.98 -13.30
N LYS A 133 4.97 -26.19 -13.94
CA LYS A 133 5.83 -25.11 -14.45
C LYS A 133 5.20 -24.48 -15.68
N VAL A 134 4.87 -23.19 -15.58
CA VAL A 134 4.29 -22.41 -16.69
C VAL A 134 5.38 -21.68 -17.47
N LEU A 135 6.29 -21.02 -16.75
CA LEU A 135 7.33 -20.19 -17.35
C LEU A 135 8.57 -20.21 -16.46
N GLU A 136 9.74 -20.37 -17.06
CA GLU A 136 11.02 -20.19 -16.39
C GLU A 136 11.84 -19.20 -17.20
N SER A 137 12.34 -18.17 -16.54
CA SER A 137 13.19 -17.18 -17.19
C SER A 137 14.59 -17.74 -17.37
N PRO A 138 15.30 -17.35 -18.45
CA PRO A 138 16.74 -17.58 -18.50
C PRO A 138 17.42 -16.87 -17.33
N LYS A 139 18.57 -17.39 -16.92
CA LYS A 139 19.40 -16.76 -15.92
C LYS A 139 20.08 -15.53 -16.51
N GLU A 140 19.76 -14.37 -15.97
CA GLU A 140 20.26 -13.09 -16.47
C GLU A 140 21.23 -12.47 -15.47
N ARG A 141 22.34 -11.92 -15.97
CA ARG A 141 23.27 -11.15 -15.13
C ARG A 141 22.85 -9.69 -15.14
N LEU A 142 22.77 -9.09 -13.96
CA LEU A 142 22.25 -7.74 -13.81
C LEU A 142 23.31 -6.78 -13.28
N PRO A 143 23.42 -5.58 -13.87
CA PRO A 143 24.26 -4.51 -13.35
C PRO A 143 23.59 -3.73 -12.22
N SER A 144 22.27 -3.86 -12.05
CA SER A 144 21.44 -3.12 -11.09
C SER A 144 20.61 -4.05 -10.21
N PRO A 145 20.22 -3.63 -9.00
CA PRO A 145 19.46 -4.44 -8.05
C PRO A 145 17.96 -4.51 -8.35
N VAL A 146 17.60 -4.45 -9.63
CA VAL A 146 16.22 -4.40 -10.12
C VAL A 146 16.11 -5.30 -11.34
N PHE A 147 15.04 -6.08 -11.38
CA PHE A 147 14.66 -6.89 -12.53
C PHE A 147 13.19 -6.66 -12.86
N SER A 148 12.88 -6.50 -14.14
CA SER A 148 11.52 -6.21 -14.61
C SER A 148 11.19 -7.03 -15.85
N THR A 149 9.99 -7.59 -15.89
CA THR A 149 9.49 -8.36 -17.05
C THR A 149 7.98 -8.25 -17.15
N VAL A 150 7.42 -8.63 -18.30
CA VAL A 150 5.98 -8.77 -18.47
C VAL A 150 5.58 -10.22 -18.30
N LEU A 151 4.56 -10.47 -17.48
CA LEU A 151 3.95 -11.77 -17.30
C LEU A 151 2.80 -11.97 -18.29
N GLY A 152 2.57 -13.21 -18.70
CA GLY A 152 1.37 -13.61 -19.44
C GLY A 152 0.11 -13.60 -18.57
N ASN A 153 -0.96 -14.25 -19.00
CA ASN A 153 -2.17 -14.39 -18.19
C ASN A 153 -1.91 -15.16 -16.90
N GLN A 154 -2.32 -14.56 -15.78
CA GLN A 154 -2.13 -15.08 -14.43
C GLN A 154 -3.44 -15.49 -13.77
N THR A 155 -3.39 -16.46 -12.87
CA THR A 155 -4.49 -16.89 -12.01
C THR A 155 -4.15 -16.63 -10.53
N HIS A 156 -5.14 -16.65 -9.65
CA HIS A 156 -4.91 -16.45 -8.21
C HIS A 156 -4.13 -17.60 -7.55
N GLN A 157 -3.97 -18.75 -8.21
CA GLN A 157 -3.20 -19.90 -7.71
C GLN A 157 -1.73 -19.86 -8.16
N ASP A 158 -1.39 -18.86 -8.97
CA ASP A 158 -0.04 -18.73 -9.49
C ASP A 158 0.94 -18.30 -8.38
N HIS A 159 2.07 -18.98 -8.35
CA HIS A 159 3.17 -18.70 -7.46
C HIS A 159 4.38 -18.24 -8.27
N ILE A 160 5.03 -17.20 -7.76
CA ILE A 160 6.25 -16.65 -8.32
C ILE A 160 7.40 -17.08 -7.41
N ILE A 161 8.39 -17.74 -7.98
CA ILE A 161 9.60 -18.17 -7.29
C ILE A 161 10.78 -17.44 -7.91
N LEU A 162 11.48 -16.63 -7.12
CA LEU A 162 12.70 -15.92 -7.53
C LEU A 162 13.91 -16.65 -7.01
N GLN A 163 14.94 -16.80 -7.84
CA GLN A 163 16.27 -17.22 -7.44
C GLN A 163 17.26 -16.10 -7.76
N LEU A 164 17.85 -15.54 -6.72
CA LEU A 164 18.85 -14.48 -6.81
C LEU A 164 20.20 -15.03 -6.35
N ASN A 165 21.17 -15.04 -7.25
CA ASN A 165 22.55 -15.36 -6.91
C ASN A 165 23.33 -14.07 -6.76
N VAL A 166 24.12 -14.00 -5.69
CA VAL A 166 25.00 -12.88 -5.41
C VAL A 166 26.40 -13.40 -5.19
N SER A 167 27.38 -12.87 -5.93
CA SER A 167 28.77 -13.29 -5.84
C SER A 167 29.71 -12.10 -5.74
N TYR A 168 30.68 -12.21 -4.84
CA TYR A 168 31.80 -11.28 -4.68
C TYR A 168 33.02 -12.07 -4.16
N PRO A 169 34.24 -11.51 -4.13
CA PRO A 169 35.46 -12.26 -3.79
C PRO A 169 35.31 -13.02 -2.47
N GLY A 170 35.56 -14.34 -2.50
CA GLY A 170 35.49 -15.21 -1.33
C GLY A 170 34.09 -15.79 -1.04
N VAL A 171 33.03 -15.26 -1.65
CA VAL A 171 31.65 -15.51 -1.22
C VAL A 171 30.68 -15.63 -2.40
N TRP A 172 29.82 -16.62 -2.33
CA TRP A 172 28.67 -16.76 -3.22
C TRP A 172 27.48 -17.22 -2.39
N TYR A 173 26.33 -16.59 -2.55
CA TYR A 173 25.11 -17.10 -1.97
C TYR A 173 23.96 -17.05 -2.96
N ILE A 174 22.98 -17.92 -2.71
CA ILE A 174 21.76 -18.05 -3.48
C ILE A 174 20.61 -17.81 -2.52
N GLN A 175 19.79 -16.82 -2.81
CA GLN A 175 18.57 -16.54 -2.09
C GLN A 175 17.38 -16.88 -2.97
N THR A 176 16.49 -17.69 -2.44
CA THR A 176 15.24 -18.07 -3.10
C THR A 176 14.07 -17.53 -2.29
N GLN A 177 13.08 -16.95 -2.98
CA GLN A 177 11.84 -16.49 -2.35
C GLN A 177 10.63 -16.87 -3.18
N LYS A 178 9.54 -17.19 -2.49
CA LYS A 178 8.25 -17.60 -3.06
C LYS A 178 7.17 -16.61 -2.66
N TRP A 179 6.35 -16.20 -3.62
CA TRP A 179 5.14 -15.40 -3.38
C TRP A 179 3.92 -16.02 -4.06
N GLU A 180 2.76 -15.92 -3.41
CA GLU A 180 1.47 -16.07 -4.08
C GLU A 180 1.19 -14.78 -4.87
N ILE A 181 0.77 -14.87 -6.13
CA ILE A 181 0.66 -13.67 -6.98
C ILE A 181 -0.31 -12.62 -6.41
N LEU A 182 -1.38 -13.08 -5.75
CA LEU A 182 -2.39 -12.23 -5.12
C LEU A 182 -1.84 -11.42 -3.92
N THR A 183 -0.72 -11.84 -3.33
CA THR A 183 -0.04 -11.16 -2.22
C THR A 183 0.96 -10.09 -2.69
N VAL A 184 1.27 -10.07 -4.00
CA VAL A 184 2.21 -9.11 -4.62
C VAL A 184 1.53 -8.21 -5.66
N GLU A 185 0.23 -8.37 -5.90
CA GLU A 185 -0.57 -7.48 -6.76
C GLU A 185 -0.59 -6.06 -6.16
N LYS A 186 -0.08 -5.07 -6.90
CA LYS A 186 -0.24 -3.64 -6.58
C LYS A 186 -1.41 -3.09 -7.38
N LEU A 187 -2.41 -2.57 -6.68
CA LEU A 187 -3.60 -1.98 -7.26
C LEU A 187 -3.31 -0.61 -7.89
N ASP A 188 -4.06 -0.27 -8.93
CA ASP A 188 -4.12 1.09 -9.45
C ASP A 188 -4.87 2.03 -8.46
N PRO A 189 -4.53 3.34 -8.45
CA PRO A 189 -5.27 4.32 -7.66
C PRO A 189 -6.78 4.32 -8.04
N PRO A 190 -7.70 4.51 -7.08
CA PRO A 190 -9.13 4.58 -7.37
C PRO A 190 -9.50 5.76 -8.27
N GLN A 191 -10.61 5.66 -8.99
CA GLN A 191 -11.11 6.75 -9.82
C GLN A 191 -12.32 7.41 -9.15
N PHE A 192 -12.29 8.73 -8.98
CA PHE A 192 -13.43 9.49 -8.50
C PHE A 192 -14.50 9.58 -9.61
N ILE A 193 -15.73 9.16 -9.30
CA ILE A 193 -16.88 9.20 -10.22
C ILE A 193 -17.62 10.52 -10.05
N ASN A 194 -17.85 10.91 -8.80
CA ASN A 194 -18.63 12.08 -8.47
C ASN A 194 -18.04 12.74 -7.24
N THR A 195 -17.82 14.05 -7.33
CA THR A 195 -17.28 14.83 -6.24
C THR A 195 -17.94 16.20 -6.24
N THR A 196 -18.75 16.47 -5.21
CA THR A 196 -19.56 17.68 -5.13
C THR A 196 -19.59 18.24 -3.72
N ILE A 197 -19.80 19.55 -3.64
CA ILE A 197 -20.12 20.23 -2.39
C ILE A 197 -21.63 20.51 -2.43
N GLN A 198 -22.37 19.98 -1.46
CA GLN A 198 -23.83 20.16 -1.35
C GLN A 198 -24.19 20.38 0.11
N SER A 199 -25.01 21.40 0.39
CA SER A 199 -25.61 21.62 1.71
C SER A 199 -24.60 21.54 2.86
N ASP A 200 -23.45 22.21 2.71
CA ASP A 200 -22.37 22.22 3.70
C ASP A 200 -21.62 20.89 3.91
N GLN A 201 -21.73 19.98 2.93
CA GLN A 201 -21.05 18.69 2.94
C GLN A 201 -20.24 18.47 1.66
N LEU A 202 -19.04 17.92 1.81
CA LEU A 202 -18.23 17.43 0.71
C LEU A 202 -18.58 15.96 0.46
N TYR A 203 -19.28 15.69 -0.64
CA TYR A 203 -19.63 14.35 -1.07
C TYR A 203 -18.60 13.81 -2.06
N LEU A 204 -18.01 12.66 -1.73
CA LEU A 204 -17.06 11.94 -2.55
C LEU A 204 -17.64 10.58 -2.91
N LYS A 205 -17.54 10.18 -4.18
CA LYS A 205 -17.89 8.85 -4.66
C LYS A 205 -16.83 8.37 -5.65
N TRP A 206 -16.39 7.14 -5.49
CA TRP A 206 -15.35 6.53 -6.33
C TRP A 206 -15.75 5.13 -6.80
N ASP A 207 -15.11 4.69 -7.87
CA ASP A 207 -15.32 3.37 -8.45
C ASP A 207 -14.67 2.28 -7.60
N LEU A 208 -15.21 1.08 -7.69
CA LEU A 208 -14.57 -0.11 -7.14
C LEU A 208 -13.22 -0.31 -7.85
N PRO A 209 -12.10 -0.43 -7.13
CA PRO A 209 -10.80 -0.71 -7.72
C PRO A 209 -10.84 -1.98 -8.56
N LYS A 210 -10.17 -1.94 -9.70
CA LYS A 210 -9.96 -3.13 -10.53
C LYS A 210 -8.94 -4.01 -9.82
N SER A 211 -9.29 -5.27 -9.57
CA SER A 211 -8.37 -6.33 -9.14
C SER A 211 -8.59 -7.54 -10.05
N LYS A 212 -7.52 -8.31 -10.30
CA LYS A 212 -7.60 -9.55 -11.06
C LYS A 212 -8.28 -10.68 -10.28
N HIS A 213 -8.28 -10.58 -8.95
CA HIS A 213 -8.60 -11.71 -8.07
C HIS A 213 -9.88 -11.53 -7.26
N THR A 214 -10.35 -10.30 -7.06
CA THR A 214 -11.61 -10.07 -6.32
C THR A 214 -12.44 -8.94 -6.91
N LYS A 215 -13.77 -9.08 -6.77
CA LYS A 215 -14.76 -8.02 -7.03
C LYS A 215 -15.52 -7.62 -5.76
N ASN A 216 -15.10 -8.10 -4.59
CA ASN A 216 -15.79 -7.83 -3.35
C ASN A 216 -15.34 -6.47 -2.77
N PRO A 217 -16.23 -5.46 -2.64
CA PRO A 217 -15.88 -4.16 -2.06
C PRO A 217 -15.36 -4.26 -0.61
N SER A 218 -15.72 -5.35 0.08
CA SER A 218 -15.27 -5.60 1.45
C SER A 218 -13.77 -5.88 1.57
N CYS A 219 -13.10 -6.18 0.46
CA CYS A 219 -11.67 -6.48 0.40
C CYS A 219 -10.78 -5.27 0.27
N PHE A 220 -11.34 -4.07 0.16
CA PHE A 220 -10.56 -2.85 -0.09
C PHE A 220 -10.60 -1.92 1.12
N ARG A 221 -9.41 -1.42 1.47
CA ARG A 221 -9.20 -0.35 2.44
C ARG A 221 -8.62 0.85 1.72
N TYR A 222 -9.18 2.02 1.98
CA TYR A 222 -8.81 3.28 1.36
C TYR A 222 -8.20 4.20 2.39
N GLU A 223 -7.21 4.98 1.94
CA GLU A 223 -6.81 6.20 2.61
C GLU A 223 -7.30 7.37 1.78
N LEU A 224 -8.11 8.21 2.41
CA LEU A 224 -8.60 9.46 1.86
C LEU A 224 -7.83 10.60 2.52
N ARG A 225 -7.16 11.41 1.71
CA ARG A 225 -6.52 12.64 2.15
C ARG A 225 -7.36 13.83 1.69
N ILE A 226 -7.80 14.65 2.64
CA ILE A 226 -8.44 15.93 2.38
C ILE A 226 -7.53 17.01 2.98
N ASN A 227 -6.99 17.87 2.13
CA ASN A 227 -5.89 18.77 2.44
C ASN A 227 -4.70 17.97 3.00
N ASP A 228 -4.41 18.08 4.29
CA ASP A 228 -3.32 17.36 4.96
C ASP A 228 -3.83 16.30 5.94
N GLU A 229 -5.14 16.13 6.04
CA GLU A 229 -5.76 15.20 6.98
C GLU A 229 -6.10 13.87 6.30
N VAL A 230 -5.68 12.77 6.93
CA VAL A 230 -5.90 11.41 6.42
C VAL A 230 -7.05 10.75 7.18
N ARG A 231 -7.92 10.08 6.42
CA ARG A 231 -9.04 9.27 6.90
C ARG A 231 -8.91 7.86 6.35
N TYR A 232 -9.13 6.87 7.22
CA TYR A 232 -9.15 5.47 6.84
C TYR A 232 -10.57 5.00 6.60
N LEU A 233 -10.85 4.52 5.39
CA LEU A 233 -12.16 4.04 4.97
C LEU A 233 -12.06 2.57 4.57
N SER A 234 -13.10 1.78 4.82
CA SER A 234 -13.14 0.36 4.42
C SER A 234 -14.57 -0.02 4.09
N LYS A 235 -14.73 -0.92 3.11
CA LYS A 235 -16.04 -1.45 2.70
C LYS A 235 -17.04 -0.36 2.24
N LYS A 236 -16.54 0.77 1.73
CA LYS A 236 -17.33 1.92 1.26
C LYS A 236 -16.84 2.37 -0.11
N LEU A 237 -17.76 2.93 -0.91
CA LEU A 237 -17.50 3.57 -2.21
C LEU A 237 -17.92 5.04 -2.24
N SER A 238 -18.29 5.58 -1.08
CA SER A 238 -18.65 6.98 -0.90
C SER A 238 -18.33 7.45 0.51
N HIS A 239 -18.06 8.74 0.63
CA HIS A 239 -17.81 9.44 1.90
C HIS A 239 -18.40 10.84 1.84
N SER A 240 -18.96 11.29 2.97
CA SER A 240 -19.44 12.66 3.15
C SER A 240 -18.67 13.28 4.29
N GLU A 241 -17.97 14.38 4.04
CA GLU A 241 -17.37 15.20 5.09
C GLU A 241 -18.35 16.33 5.45
N PRO A 242 -18.87 16.39 6.69
CA PRO A 242 -19.80 17.43 7.10
C PRO A 242 -19.08 18.74 7.50
N ASN A 243 -19.86 19.83 7.58
CA ASN A 243 -19.43 21.13 8.10
C ASN A 243 -18.22 21.72 7.37
N ILE A 244 -18.23 21.64 6.04
CA ILE A 244 -17.13 22.15 5.22
C ILE A 244 -17.28 23.65 4.94
N ASP A 245 -16.20 24.41 5.14
CA ASP A 245 -16.14 25.81 4.71
C ASP A 245 -16.16 25.91 3.18
N GLN A 246 -17.29 26.36 2.63
CA GLN A 246 -17.54 26.47 1.18
C GLN A 246 -16.69 27.58 0.50
N THR A 247 -16.05 28.44 1.30
CA THR A 247 -15.15 29.51 0.81
C THR A 247 -13.72 29.02 0.60
N ARG A 248 -13.41 27.77 0.96
CA ARG A 248 -12.08 27.17 0.82
C ARG A 248 -11.99 26.24 -0.39
N THR A 249 -10.76 26.09 -0.87
CA THR A 249 -10.39 25.04 -1.80
C THR A 249 -9.97 23.79 -1.05
N TYR A 250 -10.53 22.64 -1.42
CA TYR A 250 -10.16 21.33 -0.88
C TYR A 250 -9.26 20.58 -1.86
N LYS A 251 -8.11 20.10 -1.36
CA LYS A 251 -7.23 19.19 -2.09
C LYS A 251 -7.55 17.76 -1.70
N ILE A 252 -7.95 16.93 -2.65
CA ILE A 252 -8.42 15.58 -2.36
C ILE A 252 -7.53 14.58 -3.09
N GLN A 253 -7.05 13.58 -2.35
CA GLN A 253 -6.35 12.43 -2.91
C GLN A 253 -6.86 11.15 -2.26
N MET A 254 -6.79 10.05 -2.99
CA MET A 254 -7.12 8.74 -2.46
C MET A 254 -6.07 7.72 -2.87
N ARG A 255 -5.88 6.69 -2.06
CA ARG A 255 -5.18 5.46 -2.44
C ARG A 255 -5.88 4.27 -1.82
N VAL A 256 -5.60 3.08 -2.36
CA VAL A 256 -6.26 1.85 -1.94
C VAL A 256 -5.25 0.74 -1.73
N LYS A 257 -5.56 -0.17 -0.81
CA LYS A 257 -4.91 -1.48 -0.72
C LYS A 257 -5.94 -2.57 -0.56
N MET A 258 -5.54 -3.78 -0.91
CA MET A 258 -6.32 -4.97 -0.61
C MET A 258 -6.08 -5.41 0.84
N LEU A 259 -7.09 -5.97 1.49
CA LEU A 259 -6.99 -6.47 2.85
C LEU A 259 -6.32 -7.85 2.88
N SER A 260 -5.32 -8.01 3.75
CA SER A 260 -4.64 -9.29 3.96
C SER A 260 -5.55 -10.36 4.56
N PHE A 261 -6.43 -10.01 5.51
CA PHE A 261 -7.48 -10.90 6.00
C PHE A 261 -8.86 -10.23 5.87
N PRO A 262 -9.91 -10.92 5.37
CA PRO A 262 -9.93 -12.31 4.89
C PRO A 262 -9.56 -12.48 3.40
N CYS A 263 -9.10 -11.42 2.72
CA CYS A 263 -8.98 -11.43 1.27
C CYS A 263 -7.61 -11.87 0.74
N ARG A 264 -6.65 -12.15 1.61
CA ARG A 264 -5.27 -12.56 1.30
C ARG A 264 -4.50 -11.53 0.45
N GLY A 265 -4.97 -10.29 0.40
CA GLY A 265 -4.40 -9.24 -0.45
C GLY A 265 -3.00 -8.81 -0.06
N SER A 266 -2.36 -8.07 -0.97
CA SER A 266 -1.01 -7.54 -0.79
C SER A 266 -0.88 -6.50 0.31
N ILE A 267 0.36 -6.33 0.79
CA ILE A 267 0.71 -5.27 1.75
C ILE A 267 0.84 -3.89 1.08
N TYR A 268 0.88 -3.85 -0.25
CA TYR A 268 1.21 -2.64 -0.99
C TYR A 268 -0.01 -1.72 -1.13
N TRP A 269 0.22 -0.44 -0.84
CA TRP A 269 -0.70 0.61 -1.22
C TRP A 269 -0.55 0.95 -2.71
N SER A 270 -1.65 1.28 -3.36
CA SER A 270 -1.63 1.98 -4.64
C SER A 270 -0.89 3.30 -4.49
N ASP A 271 -0.50 3.87 -5.63
CA ASP A 271 -0.09 5.26 -5.66
C ASP A 271 -1.30 6.15 -5.28
N TRP A 272 -1.01 7.39 -4.90
CA TRP A 272 -2.06 8.38 -4.69
C TRP A 272 -2.68 8.76 -6.03
N THR A 273 -3.99 9.03 -6.04
CA THR A 273 -4.63 9.70 -7.17
C THR A 273 -3.99 11.05 -7.43
N SER A 274 -4.17 11.55 -8.66
CA SER A 274 -3.95 12.96 -8.94
C SER A 274 -4.76 13.83 -7.95
N VAL A 275 -4.19 14.98 -7.60
CA VAL A 275 -4.83 15.91 -6.67
C VAL A 275 -6.07 16.48 -7.34
N LEU A 276 -7.25 16.17 -6.77
CA LEU A 276 -8.51 16.79 -7.14
C LEU A 276 -8.68 18.06 -6.31
N ASN A 277 -8.69 19.22 -6.99
CA ASN A 277 -8.95 20.50 -6.34
C ASN A 277 -10.43 20.86 -6.50
N LEU A 278 -11.15 20.99 -5.39
CA LEU A 278 -12.50 21.52 -5.37
C LEU A 278 -12.45 22.91 -4.77
N GLY A 279 -12.55 23.91 -5.64
CA GLY A 279 -12.47 25.32 -5.28
C GLY A 279 -13.77 25.86 -4.69
N PRO A 280 -13.71 27.08 -4.12
CA PRO A 280 -14.83 27.65 -3.42
C PRO A 280 -16.04 27.73 -4.34
N LEU A 281 -17.21 27.37 -3.81
CA LEU A 281 -18.42 27.89 -4.40
C LEU A 281 -18.35 29.39 -4.19
N ILE A 282 -18.28 30.15 -5.28
CA ILE A 282 -18.54 31.58 -5.20
C ILE A 282 -19.99 31.66 -4.72
N LEU A 283 -20.20 31.81 -3.42
CA LEU A 283 -21.44 32.34 -2.90
C LEU A 283 -21.53 33.69 -3.58
N GLN A 284 -22.35 33.80 -4.63
CA GLN A 284 -22.84 35.10 -5.03
C GLN A 284 -23.52 35.63 -3.77
N PRO A 285 -22.95 36.66 -3.13
CA PRO A 285 -23.65 37.26 -2.02
C PRO A 285 -24.98 37.70 -2.58
N ASP A 286 -26.05 37.25 -1.96
CA ASP A 286 -27.42 37.61 -2.31
C ASP A 286 -27.63 39.08 -1.91
N PHE A 287 -26.86 39.97 -2.53
CA PHE A 287 -27.04 41.39 -2.43
C PHE A 287 -28.31 41.67 -3.22
N HIS A 288 -29.43 41.67 -2.49
CA HIS A 288 -30.67 42.26 -2.98
C HIS A 288 -30.34 43.71 -3.34
N ILE A 289 -30.06 43.95 -4.63
CA ILE A 289 -29.75 45.27 -5.19
C ILE A 289 -30.82 46.28 -4.75
N GLY A 290 -32.06 45.82 -4.60
CA GLY A 290 -33.15 46.59 -4.01
C GLY A 290 -32.82 47.19 -2.64
N VAL A 291 -32.25 46.43 -1.70
CA VAL A 291 -31.92 46.91 -0.35
C VAL A 291 -30.82 47.98 -0.39
N MET A 292 -29.78 47.77 -1.21
CA MET A 292 -28.71 48.77 -1.39
C MET A 292 -29.23 50.07 -2.00
N VAL A 293 -30.09 49.99 -3.03
CA VAL A 293 -30.72 51.16 -3.65
C VAL A 293 -31.64 51.87 -2.66
N THR A 294 -32.37 51.13 -1.82
CA THR A 294 -33.26 51.70 -0.79
C THR A 294 -32.47 52.44 0.28
N ILE A 295 -31.33 51.91 0.72
CA ILE A 295 -30.45 52.55 1.70
C ILE A 295 -29.77 53.78 1.08
N ALA A 296 -29.24 53.65 -0.14
CA ALA A 296 -28.51 54.71 -0.82
C ALA A 296 -29.38 55.91 -1.22
N LEU A 297 -30.66 55.69 -1.56
CA LEU A 297 -31.59 56.77 -1.90
C LEU A 297 -32.46 57.20 -0.71
N GLY A 298 -32.85 56.26 0.15
CA GLY A 298 -33.75 56.51 1.28
C GLY A 298 -33.11 57.30 2.42
N LEU A 299 -31.85 57.00 2.77
CA LEU A 299 -31.12 57.75 3.81
C LEU A 299 -30.90 59.23 3.43
N PRO A 300 -30.38 59.59 2.25
CA PRO A 300 -30.21 60.99 1.90
C PRO A 300 -31.54 61.74 1.74
N MET A 301 -32.59 61.09 1.24
CA MET A 301 -33.92 61.71 1.12
C MET A 301 -34.56 61.99 2.48
N SER A 302 -34.44 61.06 3.42
CA SER A 302 -34.95 61.24 4.79
C SER A 302 -34.16 62.30 5.58
N LEU A 303 -32.82 62.31 5.46
CA LEU A 303 -31.96 63.36 6.02
C LEU A 303 -32.31 64.74 5.44
N LEU A 304 -32.53 64.84 4.13
CA LEU A 304 -32.93 66.09 3.48
C LEU A 304 -34.29 66.58 3.99
N ALA A 305 -35.27 65.69 4.13
CA ALA A 305 -36.58 66.03 4.67
C ALA A 305 -36.50 66.55 6.11
N ILE A 306 -35.69 65.92 6.96
CA ILE A 306 -35.46 66.36 8.35
C ILE A 306 -34.78 67.74 8.37
N LEU A 307 -33.76 67.96 7.54
CA LEU A 307 -33.06 69.25 7.46
C LEU A 307 -34.00 70.38 7.00
N LEU A 308 -34.90 70.10 6.05
CA LEU A 308 -35.91 71.06 5.61
C LEU A 308 -36.90 71.36 6.74
N LEU A 309 -37.42 70.35 7.44
CA LEU A 309 -38.32 70.56 8.58
C LEU A 309 -37.66 71.31 9.75
N CYS A 310 -36.37 71.10 9.99
CA CYS A 310 -35.59 71.85 10.98
C CYS A 310 -35.33 73.30 10.56
N LYS A 311 -35.18 73.59 9.26
CA LYS A 311 -35.04 74.96 8.73
C LYS A 311 -36.33 75.77 8.78
N PHE A 312 -37.49 75.12 8.75
CA PHE A 312 -38.81 75.76 8.79
C PHE A 312 -39.46 75.83 10.18
N ARG A 313 -38.73 75.55 11.27
CA ARG A 313 -39.21 75.95 12.61
C ARG A 313 -39.06 77.47 12.77
N PRO A 314 -40.15 78.23 12.93
CA PRO A 314 -40.05 79.61 13.36
C PRO A 314 -39.44 79.60 14.76
N ILE A 315 -38.39 80.40 14.96
CA ILE A 315 -37.92 80.77 16.30
C ILE A 315 -39.08 81.57 16.91
N HIS A 316 -39.93 80.92 17.71
CA HIS A 316 -40.80 81.63 18.63
C HIS A 316 -39.92 82.14 19.75
N GLN A 317 -39.80 83.46 19.79
CA GLN A 317 -39.00 84.23 20.72
C GLN A 317 -39.93 84.69 21.83
N ASP A 318 -39.71 84.19 23.05
CA ASP A 318 -40.08 84.85 24.31
C ASP A 318 -38.80 85.46 24.90
#